data_AF-A0A060BPH3-F1
#
_entry.id   AF-A0A060BPH3-F1
#
_cell.length_a   1.000
_cell.length_b   1.000
_cell.length_c   1.000
_cell.angle_alpha   90.00
_cell.angle_beta   90.00
_cell.angle_gamma   90.00
#
_symmetry.space_group_name_H-M   'P 1'
#
loop_
_entity.id
_entity.type
_entity.pdbx_description
1 polymer ?
#
loop_
_entity_poly.entity_id
_entity_poly.type
_entity_poly.pdbx_seq_one_letter_code
_entity_poly.pdbx_strand_id
1 'polypeptide(L)'
;MGPAADDPLALLGDYSFPVHLILSDANESAATVVTPRAAFQAAAGNANLIYARGCNILDERKSGAPVFPGDVDDSSVVTQVSTVSTRTDMIADAVEAAKAADVAIVCVGDLSGIFQTGTVGEGSDADTLELPGVQQKLLEAVVATGTPVVVVVSAGRQYNLGAWKTRWLPEVV
;
A
#
# COMPACT_ATOMS: atom_id res chain seq x y z
N MET A 1 8.02 7.71 -2.19
CA MET A 1 8.45 6.36 -1.76
C MET A 1 7.30 5.65 -1.07
N GLY A 2 7.39 4.35 -0.84
CA GLY A 2 6.34 3.54 -0.21
C GLY A 2 5.55 2.67 -1.21
N PRO A 3 4.87 1.62 -0.73
CA PRO A 3 4.23 0.63 -1.59
C PRO A 3 3.09 1.22 -2.44
N ALA A 4 2.39 2.24 -1.94
CA ALA A 4 1.28 2.88 -2.65
C ALA A 4 1.71 4.02 -3.59
N ALA A 5 3.01 4.34 -3.67
CA ALA A 5 3.49 5.50 -4.43
C ALA A 5 3.41 5.30 -5.94
N ASP A 6 3.50 4.06 -6.42
CA ASP A 6 3.45 3.72 -7.85
C ASP A 6 2.69 2.43 -8.14
N ASP A 7 1.63 2.19 -7.35
CA ASP A 7 0.73 1.05 -7.54
C ASP A 7 -0.68 1.59 -7.84
N PRO A 8 -1.15 1.51 -9.09
CA PRO A 8 -2.46 2.06 -9.46
C PRO A 8 -3.61 1.32 -8.79
N LEU A 9 -3.44 0.02 -8.47
CA LEU A 9 -4.47 -0.76 -7.77
C LEU A 9 -4.56 -0.40 -6.29
N ALA A 10 -3.48 0.10 -5.69
CA ALA A 10 -3.51 0.61 -4.31
C ALA A 10 -4.33 1.90 -4.17
N LEU A 11 -4.66 2.58 -5.29
CA LEU A 11 -5.42 3.82 -5.30
C LEU A 11 -6.91 3.61 -5.59
N LEU A 12 -7.32 2.34 -5.73
CA LEU A 12 -8.71 1.95 -5.95
C LEU A 12 -9.28 1.39 -4.65
N GLY A 13 -10.37 1.99 -4.19
CA GLY A 13 -11.14 1.48 -3.06
C GLY A 13 -11.82 0.15 -3.37
N ASP A 14 -12.24 -0.56 -2.33
CA ASP A 14 -13.04 -1.77 -2.48
C ASP A 14 -14.33 -1.47 -3.28
N TYR A 15 -14.87 -2.50 -3.93
CA TYR A 15 -15.96 -2.41 -4.92
C TYR A 15 -15.61 -1.64 -6.21
N SER A 16 -14.34 -1.27 -6.42
CA SER A 16 -13.85 -0.90 -7.74
C SER A 16 -13.57 -2.16 -8.55
N PHE A 17 -14.13 -2.25 -9.76
CA PHE A 17 -14.10 -3.47 -10.59
C PHE A 17 -12.73 -4.15 -10.72
N PRO A 18 -11.59 -3.44 -10.90
CA PRO A 18 -10.28 -4.08 -11.03
C PRO A 18 -9.79 -4.80 -9.76
N VAL A 19 -10.17 -4.31 -8.57
CA VAL A 19 -9.61 -4.76 -7.29
C VAL A 19 -10.58 -5.57 -6.44
N HIS A 20 -11.89 -5.41 -6.63
CA HIS A 20 -12.90 -6.09 -5.81
C HIS A 20 -12.79 -7.62 -5.87
N LEU A 21 -12.58 -8.19 -7.08
CA LEU A 21 -12.36 -9.63 -7.27
C LEU A 21 -10.90 -9.98 -7.58
N ILE A 22 -10.01 -8.97 -7.60
CA ILE A 22 -8.63 -9.05 -8.11
C ILE A 22 -8.60 -9.84 -9.43
N LEU A 23 -9.15 -9.25 -10.49
CA LEU A 23 -9.24 -9.92 -11.79
C LEU A 23 -7.84 -10.06 -12.43
N SER A 24 -7.64 -11.09 -13.25
CA SER A 24 -6.39 -11.32 -13.98
C SER A 24 -5.93 -10.10 -14.80
N ASP A 25 -6.88 -9.31 -15.28
CA ASP A 25 -6.66 -8.14 -16.15
C ASP A 25 -6.79 -6.80 -15.38
N ALA A 26 -6.71 -6.84 -14.04
CA ALA A 26 -6.89 -5.67 -13.18
C ALA A 26 -5.93 -4.52 -13.55
N ASN A 27 -4.69 -4.83 -13.92
CA ASN A 27 -3.69 -3.84 -14.30
C ASN A 27 -4.05 -3.09 -15.59
N GLU A 28 -4.61 -3.76 -16.60
CA GLU A 28 -5.05 -3.10 -17.84
C GLU A 28 -6.22 -2.16 -17.58
N SER A 29 -7.15 -2.58 -16.70
CA SER A 29 -8.31 -1.78 -16.32
C SER A 29 -7.95 -0.55 -15.47
N ALA A 30 -6.79 -0.56 -14.80
CA ALA A 30 -6.30 0.56 -13.99
C ALA A 30 -5.27 1.43 -14.72
N ALA A 31 -5.06 1.23 -16.02
CA ALA A 31 -4.03 1.96 -16.80
C ALA A 31 -4.23 3.48 -16.87
N THR A 32 -5.45 3.98 -16.61
CA THR A 32 -5.77 5.41 -16.58
C THR A 32 -5.55 6.05 -15.22
N VAL A 33 -5.26 5.27 -14.18
CA VAL A 33 -5.02 5.78 -12.83
C VAL A 33 -3.66 6.46 -12.78
N VAL A 34 -3.65 7.74 -12.40
CA VAL A 34 -2.42 8.50 -12.20
C VAL A 34 -1.91 8.24 -10.79
N THR A 35 -0.77 7.56 -10.68
CA THR A 35 -0.12 7.31 -9.39
C THR A 35 0.52 8.58 -8.82
N PRO A 36 0.75 8.66 -7.49
CA PRO A 36 1.54 9.75 -6.91
C PRO A 36 2.89 9.93 -7.62
N ARG A 37 3.61 8.84 -7.92
CA ARG A 37 4.87 8.91 -8.66
C ARG A 37 4.66 9.54 -10.04
N ALA A 38 3.68 9.09 -10.81
CA ALA A 38 3.39 9.62 -12.13
C ALA A 38 2.99 11.12 -12.07
N ALA A 39 2.17 11.51 -11.09
CA ALA A 39 1.77 12.89 -10.88
C ALA A 39 2.96 13.81 -10.54
N PHE A 40 3.81 13.40 -9.58
CA PHE A 40 5.01 14.17 -9.23
C PHE A 40 6.02 14.20 -10.38
N GLN A 41 6.15 13.10 -11.14
CA GLN A 41 7.01 13.06 -12.30
C GLN A 41 6.56 14.07 -13.36
N ALA A 42 5.26 14.17 -13.62
CA ALA A 42 4.69 15.15 -14.55
C ALA A 42 4.85 16.60 -14.06
N ALA A 43 4.70 16.84 -12.76
CA ALA A 43 4.74 18.18 -12.16
C ALA A 43 6.17 18.72 -11.94
N ALA A 44 7.10 17.88 -11.45
CA ALA A 44 8.44 18.28 -11.05
C ALA A 44 9.55 17.87 -12.03
N GLY A 45 9.26 16.95 -12.96
CA GLY A 45 10.22 16.39 -13.91
C GLY A 45 11.14 15.33 -13.29
N ASN A 46 11.69 14.44 -14.14
CA ASN A 46 12.49 13.30 -13.71
C ASN A 46 13.75 13.66 -12.91
N ALA A 47 14.36 14.81 -13.21
CA ALA A 47 15.60 15.24 -12.57
C ALA A 47 15.42 15.57 -11.07
N ASN A 48 14.18 15.85 -10.65
CA ASN A 48 13.84 16.26 -9.29
C ASN A 48 13.08 15.17 -8.52
N LEU A 49 13.04 13.93 -9.03
CA LEU A 49 12.27 12.85 -8.43
C LEU A 49 13.13 11.60 -8.22
N ILE A 50 13.29 11.20 -6.95
CA ILE A 50 13.88 9.93 -6.57
C ILE A 50 12.74 9.01 -6.12
N TYR A 51 12.69 7.80 -6.67
CA TYR A 51 11.69 6.80 -6.30
C TYR A 51 12.35 5.57 -5.67
N ALA A 52 11.79 5.17 -4.54
CA ALA A 52 12.07 3.90 -3.87
C ALA A 52 10.75 3.32 -3.36
N ARG A 53 10.50 2.03 -3.62
CA ARG A 53 9.29 1.36 -3.13
C ARG A 53 9.31 1.17 -1.61
N GLY A 54 10.47 0.84 -1.03
CA GLY A 54 10.68 0.75 0.42
C GLY A 54 10.14 -0.53 1.09
N CYS A 55 8.94 -0.99 0.74
CA CYS A 55 8.42 -2.29 1.15
C CYS A 55 7.26 -2.74 0.24
N ASN A 56 6.81 -3.99 0.38
CA ASN A 56 5.56 -4.47 -0.21
C ASN A 56 4.46 -4.51 0.88
N ILE A 57 3.19 -4.42 0.47
CA ILE A 57 2.04 -4.70 1.36
C ILE A 57 1.78 -6.21 1.39
N LEU A 58 1.73 -6.85 0.22
CA LEU A 58 1.61 -8.29 0.05
C LEU A 58 2.82 -8.81 -0.73
N ASP A 59 3.31 -10.01 -0.41
CA ASP A 59 4.37 -10.67 -1.21
C ASP A 59 3.84 -11.14 -2.57
N GLU A 60 2.55 -11.51 -2.62
CA GLU A 60 1.85 -11.91 -3.83
C GLU A 60 0.39 -11.46 -3.75
N ARG A 61 -0.11 -10.84 -4.82
CA ARG A 61 -1.55 -10.58 -5.01
C ARG A 61 -2.18 -11.82 -5.66
N LYS A 62 -3.23 -12.36 -5.04
CA LYS A 62 -3.93 -13.55 -5.52
C LYS A 62 -5.31 -13.18 -6.05
N SER A 63 -5.66 -13.75 -7.19
CA SER A 63 -7.01 -13.70 -7.76
C SER A 63 -7.82 -14.95 -7.38
N GLY A 64 -9.13 -14.91 -7.63
CA GLY A 64 -9.97 -16.10 -7.50
C GLY A 64 -10.47 -16.39 -6.09
N ALA A 65 -10.77 -15.34 -5.32
CA ALA A 65 -11.48 -15.51 -4.06
C ALA A 65 -12.83 -16.25 -4.31
N PRO A 66 -13.17 -17.27 -3.51
CA PRO A 66 -14.41 -18.02 -3.70
C PRO A 66 -15.59 -17.15 -3.25
N VAL A 67 -16.36 -16.63 -4.20
CA VAL A 67 -17.47 -15.69 -3.95
C VAL A 67 -18.86 -16.31 -4.12
N PHE A 68 -18.96 -17.50 -4.74
CA PHE A 68 -20.22 -18.20 -4.89
C PHE A 68 -20.32 -19.42 -3.97
N PRO A 69 -21.49 -19.65 -3.34
CA PRO A 69 -21.76 -20.92 -2.66
C PRO A 69 -21.54 -22.10 -3.62
N GLY A 70 -20.55 -22.95 -3.32
CA GLY A 70 -20.14 -24.08 -4.17
C GLY A 70 -18.76 -23.94 -4.80
N ASP A 71 -18.14 -22.74 -4.78
CA ASP A 71 -16.76 -22.50 -5.25
C ASP A 71 -15.70 -22.78 -4.16
N VAL A 72 -16.11 -23.36 -3.03
CA VAL A 72 -15.21 -23.73 -1.93
C VAL A 72 -15.00 -25.24 -1.93
N ASP A 73 -13.75 -25.67 -1.99
CA ASP A 73 -13.37 -27.02 -1.57
C ASP A 73 -13.70 -27.21 -0.08
N ASP A 74 -13.83 -28.46 0.37
CA ASP A 74 -14.20 -28.80 1.76
C ASP A 74 -13.42 -27.95 2.79
N SER A 75 -14.15 -27.04 3.43
CA SER A 75 -13.58 -25.96 4.26
C SER A 75 -13.21 -26.40 5.67
N SER A 76 -13.29 -27.71 5.95
CA SER A 76 -12.90 -28.29 7.24
C SER A 76 -11.41 -28.13 7.59
N VAL A 77 -10.57 -27.71 6.62
CA VAL A 77 -9.13 -27.46 6.81
C VAL A 77 -8.63 -26.22 6.03
N VAL A 78 -9.32 -25.07 6.10
CA VAL A 78 -8.77 -23.83 5.52
C VAL A 78 -7.75 -23.21 6.48
N THR A 79 -6.46 -23.47 6.23
CA THR A 79 -5.39 -22.67 6.83
C THR A 79 -5.05 -21.54 5.85
N GLN A 80 -5.66 -20.38 6.01
CA GLN A 80 -5.33 -19.21 5.19
C GLN A 80 -4.05 -18.57 5.76
N VAL A 81 -2.92 -18.75 5.06
CA VAL A 81 -1.67 -18.08 5.39
C VAL A 81 -1.73 -16.66 4.82
N SER A 82 -1.64 -15.66 5.68
CA SER A 82 -1.60 -14.26 5.26
C SER A 82 -0.46 -14.02 4.28
N THR A 83 -0.76 -13.36 3.15
CA THR A 83 0.24 -12.94 2.15
C THR A 83 0.86 -11.58 2.48
N VAL A 84 0.52 -11.00 3.63
CA VAL A 84 1.09 -9.72 4.09
C VAL A 84 2.60 -9.82 4.23
N SER A 85 3.30 -8.94 3.52
CA SER A 85 4.76 -8.98 3.43
C SER A 85 5.42 -8.55 4.74
N THR A 86 6.41 -9.33 5.18
CA THR A 86 7.26 -9.00 6.34
C THR A 86 8.68 -8.59 5.92
N ARG A 87 8.93 -8.50 4.61
CA ARG A 87 10.25 -8.22 4.02
C ARG A 87 10.70 -6.79 4.27
N THR A 88 11.93 -6.64 4.75
CA THR A 88 12.53 -5.34 5.11
C THR A 88 13.73 -4.96 4.24
N ASP A 89 14.11 -5.83 3.29
CA ASP A 89 15.32 -5.68 2.47
C ASP A 89 15.31 -4.44 1.57
N MET A 90 14.13 -3.88 1.30
CA MET A 90 13.96 -2.67 0.48
C MET A 90 14.00 -1.36 1.28
N ILE A 91 13.99 -1.42 2.62
CA ILE A 91 13.91 -0.20 3.46
C ILE A 91 15.21 0.60 3.38
N ALA A 92 16.36 -0.07 3.26
CA ALA A 92 17.66 0.60 3.15
C ALA A 92 17.72 1.54 1.94
N ASP A 93 17.22 1.11 0.78
CA ASP A 93 17.18 1.94 -0.42
C ASP A 93 16.29 3.17 -0.26
N ALA A 94 15.16 3.04 0.44
CA ALA A 94 14.28 4.16 0.74
C ALA A 94 14.92 5.16 1.72
N VAL A 95 15.68 4.67 2.69
CA VAL A 95 16.47 5.50 3.62
C VAL A 95 17.53 6.30 2.88
N GLU A 96 18.28 5.68 1.97
CA GLU A 96 19.29 6.39 1.17
C GLU A 96 18.64 7.41 0.23
N ALA A 97 17.52 7.07 -0.40
CA ALA A 97 16.74 8.01 -1.20
C ALA A 97 16.24 9.21 -0.38
N ALA A 98 15.79 8.98 0.87
CA ALA A 98 15.34 10.06 1.76
C ALA A 98 16.47 11.01 2.14
N LYS A 99 17.67 10.49 2.45
CA LYS A 99 18.84 11.32 2.78
C LYS A 99 19.30 12.20 1.62
N ALA A 100 19.05 11.78 0.39
CA ALA A 100 19.41 12.51 -0.82
C ALA A 100 18.34 13.53 -1.27
N ALA A 101 17.20 13.61 -0.59
CA ALA A 101 16.07 14.45 -0.96
C ALA A 101 15.84 15.60 0.03
N ASP A 102 15.32 16.72 -0.46
CA ASP A 102 14.91 17.85 0.39
C ASP A 102 13.62 17.56 1.18
N VAL A 103 12.77 16.68 0.65
CA VAL A 103 11.51 16.23 1.27
C VAL A 103 11.22 14.78 0.87
N ALA A 104 10.77 13.96 1.83
CA ALA A 104 10.35 12.59 1.60
C ALA A 104 8.82 12.51 1.63
N ILE A 105 8.22 12.10 0.50
CA ILE A 105 6.78 11.79 0.42
C ILE A 105 6.62 10.28 0.53
N VAL A 106 5.97 9.82 1.59
CA VAL A 106 5.83 8.39 1.94
C VAL A 106 4.36 7.99 1.74
N CYS A 107 4.07 7.22 0.69
CA CYS A 107 2.74 6.76 0.35
C CYS A 107 2.52 5.34 0.91
N VAL A 108 1.61 5.22 1.86
CA VAL A 108 1.27 3.98 2.60
C VAL A 108 -0.23 3.71 2.57
N GLY A 109 -0.63 2.51 2.98
CA GLY A 109 -2.03 2.19 3.24
C GLY A 109 -2.39 0.75 2.90
N ASP A 110 -3.53 0.57 2.25
CA ASP A 110 -4.17 -0.72 2.00
C ASP A 110 -4.08 -1.18 0.55
N LEU A 111 -4.36 -2.48 0.37
CA LEU A 111 -4.77 -3.04 -0.90
C LEU A 111 -6.19 -3.60 -0.78
N SER A 112 -7.11 -3.12 -1.62
CA SER A 112 -8.48 -3.63 -1.67
C SER A 112 -8.52 -5.07 -2.20
N GLY A 113 -9.39 -5.89 -1.61
CA GLY A 113 -9.67 -7.26 -2.02
C GLY A 113 -10.58 -7.96 -1.01
N ILE A 114 -11.20 -9.04 -1.44
CA ILE A 114 -12.16 -9.78 -0.61
C ILE A 114 -11.55 -11.08 -0.05
N PHE A 115 -12.07 -11.53 1.07
CA PHE A 115 -11.67 -12.76 1.77
C PHE A 115 -10.15 -12.89 1.92
N GLN A 116 -9.51 -11.79 2.37
CA GLN A 116 -8.06 -11.67 2.61
C GLN A 116 -7.17 -11.86 1.37
N THR A 117 -7.70 -11.69 0.16
CA THR A 117 -6.89 -11.50 -1.05
C THR A 117 -6.24 -10.11 -1.12
N GLY A 118 -6.83 -9.14 -0.40
CA GLY A 118 -6.27 -7.84 -0.07
C GLY A 118 -6.08 -7.67 1.44
N THR A 119 -5.78 -6.45 1.88
CA THR A 119 -5.72 -6.08 3.31
C THR A 119 -7.00 -5.41 3.77
N VAL A 120 -7.85 -4.91 2.87
CA VAL A 120 -9.15 -4.29 3.18
C VAL A 120 -10.22 -4.75 2.21
N GLY A 121 -11.46 -4.80 2.68
CA GLY A 121 -12.63 -5.21 1.92
C GLY A 121 -13.41 -6.32 2.64
N GLU A 122 -14.40 -6.90 1.97
CA GLU A 122 -15.24 -7.97 2.53
C GLU A 122 -14.40 -9.14 3.07
N GLY A 123 -14.70 -9.60 4.28
CA GLY A 123 -13.99 -10.73 4.91
C GLY A 123 -12.52 -10.46 5.26
N SER A 124 -12.08 -9.19 5.26
CA SER A 124 -10.70 -8.78 5.56
C SER A 124 -10.62 -7.90 6.82
N ASP A 125 -11.36 -8.29 7.87
CA ASP A 125 -11.32 -7.60 9.16
C ASP A 125 -9.90 -7.60 9.75
N ALA A 126 -9.56 -6.51 10.46
CA ALA A 126 -8.30 -6.36 11.17
C ALA A 126 -8.57 -6.16 12.67
N ASP A 127 -7.84 -6.88 13.51
CA ASP A 127 -7.90 -6.78 14.97
C ASP A 127 -7.04 -5.63 15.53
N THR A 128 -6.18 -5.07 14.68
CA THR A 128 -5.38 -3.87 14.95
C THR A 128 -5.63 -2.80 13.89
N LEU A 129 -5.35 -1.55 14.24
CA LEU A 129 -5.32 -0.43 13.29
C LEU A 129 -3.87 -0.07 12.93
N GLU A 130 -2.98 -1.05 12.84
CA GLU A 130 -1.61 -0.85 12.36
C GLU A 130 -1.54 -0.98 10.84
N LEU A 131 -0.65 -0.22 10.19
CA LEU A 131 -0.44 -0.34 8.75
C LEU A 131 -0.01 -1.77 8.38
N PRO A 132 -0.56 -2.37 7.31
CA PRO A 132 -0.24 -3.74 6.97
C PRO A 132 1.23 -3.90 6.55
N GLY A 133 1.79 -5.06 6.89
CA GLY A 133 3.17 -5.42 6.59
C GLY A 133 4.19 -4.62 7.40
N VAL A 134 5.26 -4.18 6.76
CA VAL A 134 6.34 -3.42 7.41
C VAL A 134 6.32 -1.92 7.08
N GLN A 135 5.18 -1.41 6.61
CA GLN A 135 5.03 0.01 6.26
C GLN A 135 5.33 0.94 7.43
N GLN A 136 4.95 0.55 8.65
CA GLN A 136 5.29 1.30 9.87
C GLN A 136 6.81 1.39 10.07
N LYS A 137 7.54 0.28 9.86
CA LYS A 137 9.01 0.26 9.95
C LYS A 137 9.67 1.12 8.88
N LEU A 138 9.11 1.13 7.66
CA LEU A 138 9.56 2.02 6.60
C LEU A 138 9.39 3.49 7.02
N LEU A 139 8.22 3.86 7.54
CA LEU A 139 7.94 5.22 8.00
C LEU A 139 8.90 5.66 9.12
N GLU A 140 9.09 4.81 10.13
CA GLU A 140 10.05 5.04 11.22
C GLU A 140 11.47 5.25 10.72
N ALA A 141 11.94 4.40 9.81
CA ALA A 141 13.28 4.48 9.25
C ALA A 141 13.50 5.77 8.43
N VAL A 142 12.50 6.19 7.67
CA VAL A 142 12.55 7.43 6.88
C VAL A 142 12.48 8.66 7.78
N VAL A 143 11.62 8.67 8.80
CA VAL A 143 11.58 9.76 9.79
C VAL A 143 12.92 9.89 10.53
N ALA A 144 13.57 8.77 10.83
CA ALA A 144 14.87 8.76 11.51
C ALA A 144 16.02 9.37 10.69
N THR A 145 15.87 9.59 9.37
CA THR A 145 16.90 10.28 8.58
C THR A 145 17.00 11.77 8.89
N GLY A 146 15.95 12.35 9.49
CA GLY A 146 15.82 13.79 9.70
C GLY A 146 15.35 14.57 8.48
N THR A 147 15.14 13.91 7.34
CA THR A 147 14.51 14.53 6.16
C THR A 147 13.06 14.91 6.49
N PRO A 148 12.57 16.10 6.11
CA PRO A 148 11.16 16.44 6.26
C PRO A 148 10.26 15.40 5.58
N VAL A 149 9.31 14.82 6.32
CA VAL A 149 8.42 13.75 5.84
C VAL A 149 6.99 14.24 5.69
N VAL A 150 6.39 13.95 4.53
CA VAL A 150 4.94 14.02 4.29
C VAL A 150 4.43 12.60 4.10
N VAL A 151 3.42 12.21 4.89
CA VAL A 151 2.79 10.89 4.78
C VAL A 151 1.49 11.04 4.00
N VAL A 152 1.33 10.23 2.96
CA VAL A 152 0.10 10.13 2.16
C VAL A 152 -0.49 8.76 2.42
N VAL A 153 -1.74 8.70 2.88
CA VAL A 153 -2.41 7.45 3.26
C VAL A 153 -3.54 7.18 2.28
N SER A 154 -3.48 6.05 1.56
CA SER A 154 -4.59 5.55 0.74
C SER A 154 -5.15 4.29 1.41
N ALA A 155 -6.29 4.40 2.07
CA ALA A 155 -6.79 3.34 2.95
C ALA A 155 -8.31 3.23 2.92
N GLY A 156 -8.81 2.00 3.06
CA GLY A 156 -10.23 1.72 3.26
C GLY A 156 -10.65 1.76 4.74
N ARG A 157 -9.68 1.90 5.65
CA ARG A 157 -9.89 2.03 7.10
C ARG A 157 -8.93 3.03 7.75
N GLN A 158 -9.18 3.35 9.00
CA GLN A 158 -8.30 4.24 9.78
C GLN A 158 -7.05 3.49 10.27
N TYR A 159 -5.92 4.18 10.29
CA TYR A 159 -4.65 3.66 10.81
C TYR A 159 -4.09 4.52 11.94
N ASN A 160 -3.63 3.84 12.99
CA ASN A 160 -2.83 4.41 14.05
C ASN A 160 -1.37 4.48 13.59
N LEU A 161 -0.96 5.66 13.13
CA LEU A 161 0.42 5.90 12.73
C LEU A 161 1.34 6.19 13.94
N GLY A 162 0.80 6.32 15.15
CA GLY A 162 1.54 6.75 16.33
C GLY A 162 1.64 8.27 16.48
N ALA A 163 2.26 8.71 17.59
CA ALA A 163 2.40 10.11 17.95
C ALA A 163 3.72 10.71 17.40
N TRP A 164 3.68 11.27 16.19
CA TRP A 164 4.82 11.98 15.60
C TRP A 164 4.85 13.45 16.02
N LYS A 165 6.06 13.99 16.22
CA LYS A 165 6.26 15.44 16.43
C LYS A 165 6.21 16.19 15.08
N THR A 166 5.09 16.19 14.36
CA THR A 166 4.94 17.03 13.15
C THR A 166 3.47 17.31 12.79
N ARG A 167 3.30 18.46 12.12
CA ARG A 167 2.03 19.10 11.73
C ARG A 167 1.31 18.27 10.67
N TRP A 168 0.15 17.72 11.05
CA TRP A 168 -0.74 16.94 10.20
C TRP A 168 -1.37 17.79 9.10
N LEU A 169 -1.25 17.37 7.84
CA LEU A 169 -2.11 17.79 6.74
C LEU A 169 -2.92 16.55 6.32
N PRO A 170 -4.12 16.32 6.88
CA PRO A 170 -4.97 15.26 6.38
C PRO A 170 -5.50 15.68 5.01
N GLU A 171 -5.14 14.95 3.97
CA GLU A 171 -5.92 14.91 2.73
C GLU A 171 -6.36 13.47 2.53
N VAL A 172 -7.66 13.25 2.73
CA VAL A 172 -8.37 12.04 2.31
C VAL A 172 -8.86 12.36 0.90
N VAL A 173 -8.33 11.68 -0.10
CA VAL A 173 -8.92 11.66 -1.45
C VAL A 173 -9.69 10.37 -1.61
#